data_AF-A0A2I1RFZ0-F1
#
_entry.id   AF-A0A2I1RFZ0-F1
#
_cell.length_a   1.000
_cell.length_b   1.000
_cell.length_c   1.000
_cell.angle_alpha   90.00
_cell.angle_beta   90.00
_cell.angle_gamma   90.00
#
_symmetry.space_group_name_H-M   'P 1'
#
loop_
_entity.id
_entity.type
_entity.pdbx_description
1 polymer ?
#
loop_
_entity_poly.entity_id
_entity_poly.type
_entity_poly.pdbx_seq_one_letter_code
_entity_poly.pdbx_strand_id
1 'polypeptide(L)' 'ERYTTQRCSCCGEITANSPKGRKSLGIREWICASCGTWHDRDINASKNILAVGLDRLVEGIPLL' A
#
# COMPACT_ATOMS: atom_id res chain seq x y z
N GLU A 1 5.55 2.13 -8.90
CA GLU A 1 4.47 2.45 -7.96
C GLU A 1 4.97 3.28 -6.78
N ARG A 2 4.21 4.29 -6.38
CA ARG A 2 4.56 5.16 -5.23
C ARG A 2 3.66 4.82 -4.03
N TYR A 3 4.18 4.98 -2.82
CA TYR A 3 3.41 4.86 -1.56
C TYR A 3 2.82 3.47 -1.24
N THR A 4 3.29 2.39 -1.86
CA THR A 4 2.74 1.03 -1.64
C THR A 4 2.87 0.55 -0.20
N THR A 5 3.91 0.96 0.52
CA THR A 5 4.07 0.66 1.96
C THR A 5 3.19 1.52 2.88
N GLN A 6 2.63 2.62 2.36
CA GLN A 6 1.88 3.61 3.13
C GLN A 6 0.37 3.52 2.92
N ARG A 7 -0.06 3.27 1.68
CA ARG A 7 -1.46 3.22 1.28
C ARG A 7 -2.10 1.99 1.92
N CYS A 8 -3.23 2.17 2.59
CA CYS A 8 -4.00 1.05 3.11
C CYS A 8 -4.53 0.21 1.95
N SER A 9 -4.19 -1.08 1.90
CA SER A 9 -4.73 -1.99 0.87
C SER A 9 -6.22 -2.33 1.05
N CYS A 10 -6.83 -1.94 2.17
CA CYS A 10 -8.25 -2.13 2.43
C CYS A 10 -9.10 -0.94 1.97
N CYS A 11 -8.76 0.28 2.40
CA CYS A 11 -9.55 1.48 2.09
C CYS A 11 -8.89 2.46 1.11
N GLY A 12 -7.62 2.26 0.76
CA GLY A 12 -6.89 3.15 -0.14
C GLY A 12 -6.33 4.43 0.51
N GLU A 13 -6.63 4.70 1.77
CA GLU A 13 -6.15 5.92 2.45
C GLU A 13 -4.69 5.82 2.91
N ILE A 14 -3.96 6.94 2.84
CA ILE A 14 -2.67 7.11 3.52
C ILE A 14 -2.95 7.92 4.78
N THR A 15 -2.81 7.28 5.94
CA THR A 15 -3.25 7.88 7.20
C THR A 15 -2.07 8.38 8.03
N ALA A 16 -2.34 9.01 9.18
CA ALA A 16 -1.31 9.46 10.11
C ALA A 16 -0.38 8.32 10.56
N ASN A 17 -0.94 7.12 10.76
CA ASN A 17 -0.21 5.95 11.25
C ASN A 17 0.54 5.16 10.15
N SER A 18 0.37 5.53 8.87
CA SER A 18 1.08 4.87 7.78
C SER A 18 2.61 5.03 7.93
N PRO A 19 3.43 3.99 7.68
CA PRO A 19 4.89 4.08 7.79
C PRO A 19 5.50 5.10 6.83
N LYS A 20 6.16 6.15 7.32
CA LYS A 20 6.64 7.29 6.50
C LYS A 20 8.13 7.57 6.68
N GLY A 21 8.84 7.74 5.57
CA GLY A 21 10.24 8.13 5.54
C GLY A 21 11.19 7.09 6.16
N ARG A 22 12.48 7.46 6.29
CA ARG A 22 13.52 6.55 6.80
C ARG A 22 13.29 6.12 8.25
N LYS A 23 12.71 7.00 9.08
CA LYS A 23 12.46 6.71 10.51
C LYS A 23 11.49 5.55 10.72
N SER A 24 10.59 5.31 9.77
CA SER A 24 9.61 4.23 9.84
C SER A 24 10.02 2.94 9.11
N LEU A 25 11.28 2.83 8.64
CA LEU A 25 11.77 1.60 8.00
C LEU A 25 11.75 0.38 8.94
N GLY A 26 11.78 0.60 10.25
CA GLY A 26 11.62 -0.46 11.24
C GLY A 26 10.17 -0.86 11.54
N ILE A 27 9.17 -0.06 11.12
CA ILE A 27 7.76 -0.37 11.38
C ILE A 27 7.34 -1.50 10.45
N ARG A 28 7.08 -2.67 11.04
CA ARG A 28 6.57 -3.87 10.35
C ARG A 28 5.06 -3.91 10.38
N GLU A 29 4.47 -3.45 11.48
CA GLU A 29 3.04 -3.59 11.72
C GLU A 29 2.43 -2.22 12.03
N TRP A 30 1.23 -1.96 11.51
CA TRP A 30 0.49 -0.73 11.80
C TRP A 30 -1.01 -0.91 11.61
N ILE A 31 -1.82 -0.09 12.27
CA ILE A 31 -3.28 -0.06 12.11
C ILE A 31 -3.66 1.17 11.30
N CYS A 32 -4.44 0.97 10.23
CA CYS A 32 -5.00 2.05 9.44
C CYS A 32 -5.92 2.92 10.29
N ALA A 33 -5.60 4.20 10.43
CA ALA A 33 -6.42 5.12 11.23
C ALA A 33 -7.77 5.46 10.58
N SER A 34 -7.98 5.09 9.31
CA SER A 34 -9.23 5.33 8.58
C SER A 34 -10.21 4.16 8.72
N CYS A 35 -9.77 2.92 8.42
CA CYS A 35 -10.64 1.75 8.41
C CYS A 35 -10.35 0.72 9.52
N GLY A 36 -9.36 0.96 10.38
CA GLY A 36 -9.02 0.07 11.50
C GLY A 36 -8.32 -1.24 11.09
N THR A 37 -8.04 -1.45 9.81
CA THR A 37 -7.35 -2.67 9.35
C THR A 37 -5.91 -2.70 9.87
N TRP A 38 -5.54 -3.80 10.50
CA TRP A 38 -4.15 -4.10 10.84
C TRP A 38 -3.38 -4.58 9.60
N HIS A 39 -2.14 -4.12 9.46
CA HIS A 39 -1.28 -4.42 8.34
C HIS A 39 0.10 -4.86 8.79
N ASP A 40 0.61 -5.95 8.21
CA ASP A 40 2.04 -6.08 7.94
C ASP A 40 2.40 -5.24 6.71
N ARG A 41 3.47 -4.46 6.81
CA ARG A 41 3.89 -3.48 5.81
C ARG A 41 4.25 -4.13 4.48
N ASP A 42 4.96 -5.25 4.50
CA ASP A 42 5.48 -5.88 3.28
C ASP A 42 4.35 -6.64 2.56
N ILE A 43 3.45 -7.28 3.33
CA ILE A 43 2.20 -7.88 2.81
C ILE A 43 1.28 -6.79 2.23
N ASN A 44 1.10 -5.67 2.93
CA ASN A 44 0.30 -4.55 2.45
C ASN A 44 0.86 -3.95 1.15
N ALA A 45 2.18 -3.77 1.08
CA ALA A 45 2.84 -3.30 -0.13
C ALA A 45 2.63 -4.26 -1.30
N SER A 46 2.75 -5.56 -1.06
CA SER A 46 2.50 -6.60 -2.07
C SER A 46 1.08 -6.54 -2.61
N LYS A 47 0.07 -6.37 -1.74
CA LYS A 47 -1.33 -6.19 -2.14
C LYS A 47 -1.54 -4.95 -3.01
N ASN A 48 -0.94 -3.82 -2.63
CA ASN A 48 -1.05 -2.58 -3.40
C ASN A 48 -0.36 -2.70 -4.78
N ILE A 49 0.79 -3.38 -4.86
CA ILE A 49 1.49 -3.62 -6.13
C ILE A 49 0.63 -4.52 -7.03
N LEU A 50 0.04 -5.59 -6.47
CA LEU A 50 -0.86 -6.47 -7.20
C LEU A 50 -2.06 -5.70 -7.77
N ALA A 51 -2.70 -4.86 -6.96
CA ALA A 51 -3.86 -4.07 -7.39
C ALA A 51 -3.53 -3.20 -8.62
N VAL A 52 -2.40 -2.48 -8.59
CA VAL A 52 -1.94 -1.69 -9.74
C VAL A 52 -1.58 -2.58 -10.94
N GLY A 53 -0.95 -3.72 -10.70
CA GLY A 53 -0.62 -4.67 -11.76
C GLY A 53 -1.86 -5.16 -12.50
N LEU A 54 -2.92 -5.49 -11.76
CA LEU A 54 -4.21 -5.90 -12.32
C LEU A 54 -4.91 -4.75 -13.05
N ASP A 55 -4.87 -3.54 -12.50
CA ASP A 55 -5.44 -2.33 -13.10
C ASP A 55 -4.82 -2.05 -14.49
N ARG A 56 -3.49 -2.14 -14.61
CA ARG A 56 -2.78 -2.01 -15.89
C ARG A 56 -3.13 -3.09 -16.91
N LEU A 57 -3.47 -4.30 -16.46
CA LEU A 57 -3.94 -5.36 -17.36
C LEU A 57 -5.34 -5.05 -17.89
N VAL A 58 -6.19 -4.41 -17.08
CA VAL A 58 -7.55 -3.99 -17.47
C VAL A 58 -7.49 -2.81 -18.43
N GLU A 59 -6.63 -1.81 -18.18
CA GLU A 59 -6.45 -0.65 -19.07
C GLU A 59 -5.81 -1.02 -20.42
N GLY A 60 -5.23 -2.21 -20.51
CA GLY A 60 -4.36 -2.63 -21.60
C GLY A 60 -2.95 -2.08 -21.38
N ILE A 61 -1.94 -2.92 -21.58
CA ILE A 61 -0.55 -2.47 -21.55
C ILE A 61 -0.36 -1.59 -22.79
N PRO A 62 -0.10 -0.27 -22.66
CA PRO A 62 0.16 0.57 -23.82
C PRO A 62 1.51 0.15 -24.37
N LEU A 63 1.45 -0.81 -25.31
CA LEU A 63 2.50 -1.32 -26.18
C LEU A 63 3.87 -1.52 -25.52
N LEU A 64 4.23 -2.80 -25.34
CA LEU A 64 5.54 -3.23 -25.86
C LEU A 64 5.59 -2.94 -27.36
#